data_AF-A0A2D7C6B5-F1
#
_entry.id   AF-A0A2D7C6B5-F1
#
_cell.length_a   1.000
_cell.length_b   1.000
_cell.length_c   1.000
_cell.angle_alpha   90.00
_cell.angle_beta   90.00
_cell.angle_gamma   90.00
#
_symmetry.space_group_name_H-M   'P 1'
#
loop_
_entity.id
_entity.type
_entity.pdbx_description
1 polymer ?
#
loop_
_entity_poly.entity_id
_entity_poly.type
_entity_poly.pdbx_seq_one_letter_code
_entity_poly.pdbx_strand_id
1 'polypeptide(L)' 'MTEILKKEIMFRGSRRGIKELDMIMGKFIDHNINTLQEEELTALRDILLETDLDLLAFFQNEKPLPSHLNANLFHKI' A
#
# COMPACT_ATOMS: atom_id res chain seq x y z
N MET A 1 -18.46 -2.80 -6.08
CA MET A 1 -17.34 -3.47 -5.38
C MET A 1 -16.32 -2.46 -4.87
N THR A 2 -15.99 -1.44 -5.66
CA THR A 2 -14.86 -0.51 -5.51
C THR A 2 -14.89 0.37 -4.25
N GLU A 3 -16.06 0.86 -3.82
CA GLU A 3 -16.15 1.81 -2.69
C GLU A 3 -15.85 1.17 -1.32
N ILE A 4 -16.14 -0.11 -1.13
CA ILE A 4 -15.79 -0.85 0.09
C ILE A 4 -14.26 -1.04 0.16
N LEU A 5 -13.67 -1.41 -0.97
CA LEU A 5 -12.22 -1.59 -1.11
C LEU A 5 -11.45 -0.30 -0.80
N LYS A 6 -11.91 0.85 -1.33
CA LYS A 6 -11.29 2.15 -1.04
C LYS A 6 -11.33 2.49 0.44
N LYS A 7 -12.45 2.23 1.12
CA LYS A 7 -12.58 2.45 2.57
C LYS A 7 -11.63 1.56 3.36
N GLU A 8 -11.47 0.30 2.98
CA GLU A 8 -10.51 -0.60 3.60
C GLU A 8 -9.07 -0.10 3.43
N ILE A 9 -8.71 0.33 2.21
CA ILE A 9 -7.39 0.89 1.89
C ILE A 9 -7.11 2.14 2.74
N MET A 10 -8.04 3.09 2.78
CA MET A 10 -7.88 4.31 3.59
C MET A 10 -7.72 3.98 5.08
N PHE A 11 -8.51 3.03 5.59
CA PHE A 11 -8.44 2.63 6.99
C PHE A 11 -7.09 1.97 7.34
N ARG A 12 -6.61 1.05 6.51
CA ARG A 12 -5.33 0.35 6.74
C ARG A 12 -4.12 1.26 6.51
N GLY A 13 -4.21 2.16 5.53
CA GLY A 13 -3.14 3.11 5.21
C GLY A 13 -2.88 4.15 6.29
N SER A 14 -3.88 4.45 7.13
CA SER A 14 -3.82 5.49 8.17
C SER A 14 -3.58 4.95 9.59
N ARG A 15 -3.32 3.65 9.74
CA ARG A 15 -3.19 2.97 11.04
C ARG A 15 -1.92 2.13 11.12
N ARG A 16 -0.80 2.66 10.65
CA ARG A 16 0.50 2.00 10.74
C ARG A 16 1.23 2.38 12.04
N GLY A 17 1.98 1.43 12.59
CA GLY A 17 2.78 1.62 13.81
C GLY A 17 4.06 2.42 13.59
N ILE A 18 4.46 2.64 12.33
CA ILE A 18 5.63 3.43 11.93
C ILE A 18 5.15 4.71 11.24
N LYS A 19 5.52 5.87 11.78
CA LYS A 19 5.05 7.19 11.33
C LYS A 19 5.50 7.51 9.90
N GLU A 20 6.69 7.08 9.51
CA GLU A 20 7.22 7.25 8.15
C GLU A 20 6.36 6.50 7.13
N LEU A 21 6.03 5.24 7.42
CA LEU A 21 5.17 4.43 6.55
C LEU A 21 3.76 4.97 6.48
N ASP A 22 3.21 5.40 7.61
CA ASP A 22 1.89 6.05 7.66
C ASP A 22 1.85 7.30 6.77
N MET A 23 2.88 8.15 6.83
CA MET A 23 2.96 9.36 6.00
C MET A 23 3.12 9.04 4.51
N ILE A 24 3.98 8.08 4.15
CA ILE A 24 4.20 7.68 2.75
C ILE A 24 2.93 7.07 2.17
N MET A 25 2.38 6.06 2.85
CA MET A 25 1.19 5.35 2.41
C MET A 25 -0.03 6.26 2.38
N GLY A 26 -0.24 7.05 3.44
CA GLY A 26 -1.36 7.99 3.54
C GLY A 26 -1.35 9.02 2.40
N LYS A 27 -0.19 9.62 2.11
CA LYS A 27 -0.06 10.54 0.97
C LYS A 27 -0.32 9.85 -0.36
N PHE A 28 0.28 8.69 -0.60
CA PHE A 28 0.07 7.97 -1.85
C PHE A 28 -1.41 7.61 -2.07
N ILE A 29 -2.08 7.10 -1.04
CA ILE A 29 -3.50 6.76 -1.06
C ILE A 29 -4.33 8.00 -1.36
N ASP A 30 -4.16 9.09 -0.61
CA ASP A 30 -4.97 10.30 -0.78
C ASP A 30 -4.90 10.86 -2.22
N HIS A 31 -3.71 10.82 -2.83
CA HIS A 31 -3.51 11.31 -4.20
C HIS A 31 -4.04 10.37 -5.29
N ASN A 32 -4.03 9.04 -5.06
CA ASN A 32 -4.26 8.05 -6.11
C ASN A 32 -5.55 7.24 -5.95
N ILE A 33 -6.20 7.24 -4.78
CA ILE A 33 -7.36 6.37 -4.49
C ILE A 33 -8.54 6.54 -5.45
N ASN A 34 -8.67 7.72 -6.07
CA ASN A 34 -9.72 8.04 -7.04
C ASN A 34 -9.31 7.80 -8.50
N THR A 35 -8.03 7.59 -8.78
CA THR A 35 -7.48 7.43 -10.14
C THR A 35 -7.03 6.00 -10.44
N LEU A 36 -6.73 5.21 -9.41
CA LEU A 36 -6.35 3.81 -9.55
C LEU A 36 -7.51 2.96 -10.08
N GLN A 37 -7.18 2.03 -10.98
CA GLN A 37 -8.13 1.03 -11.47
C GLN A 37 -8.40 -0.05 -10.42
N GLU A 38 -9.43 -0.88 -10.62
CA GLU A 38 -9.83 -1.91 -9.64
C GLU A 38 -8.72 -2.92 -9.36
N GLU A 39 -7.91 -3.27 -10.37
CA GLU A 39 -6.76 -4.15 -10.24
C GLU A 39 -5.64 -3.51 -9.40
N GLU A 40 -5.40 -2.22 -9.59
CA GLU A 40 -4.42 -1.47 -8.81
C GLU A 40 -4.87 -1.25 -7.37
N LEU A 41 -6.17 -1.00 -7.15
CA LEU A 41 -6.74 -0.94 -5.80
C LEU A 41 -6.61 -2.28 -5.07
N THR A 42 -6.84 -3.38 -5.79
CA THR A 42 -6.66 -4.73 -5.25
C THR A 42 -5.19 -4.98 -4.87
N ALA A 43 -4.27 -4.63 -5.75
CA ALA A 43 -2.84 -4.72 -5.47
C ALA A 43 -2.40 -3.81 -4.30
N LEU A 44 -2.97 -2.60 -4.19
CA LEU A 44 -2.70 -1.69 -3.09
C LEU A 44 -3.17 -2.27 -1.77
N ARG A 45 -4.37 -2.86 -1.75
CA ARG A 45 -4.86 -3.60 -0.57
C ARG A 45 -3.89 -4.71 -0.19
N ASP A 46 -3.41 -5.50 -1.15
CA ASP A 46 -2.50 -6.62 -0.87
C ASP A 46 -1.17 -6.15 -0.29
N ILE A 47 -0.60 -5.04 -0.80
CA ILE A 47 0.55 -4.37 -0.18
C ILE A 47 0.21 -3.92 1.24
N LEU A 48 -1.00 -3.37 1.46
CA LEU A 48 -1.40 -2.89 2.78
C LEU A 48 -1.67 -4.01 3.81
N LEU A 49 -1.77 -5.27 3.38
CA LEU A 49 -1.89 -6.43 4.27
C LEU A 49 -0.54 -6.85 4.88
N GLU A 50 0.58 -6.42 4.27
CA GLU A 50 1.91 -6.68 4.80
C GLU A 50 2.17 -5.93 6.12
N THR A 51 3.04 -6.51 6.96
CA THR A 51 3.40 -5.91 8.24
C THR A 51 4.24 -4.65 8.03
N ASP A 52 4.21 -3.74 9.00
CA ASP A 52 5.02 -2.52 8.93
C ASP A 52 6.51 -2.83 8.83
N LEU A 53 6.98 -3.90 9.49
CA LEU A 53 8.38 -4.33 9.43
C LEU A 53 8.76 -4.84 8.03
N ASP A 54 7.89 -5.66 7.42
CA ASP A 54 8.12 -6.18 6.08
C ASP A 54 8.12 -5.06 5.03
N LEU A 55 7.13 -4.17 5.10
CA LEU A 55 7.06 -3.01 4.20
C LEU A 55 8.32 -2.15 4.30
N LEU A 56 8.75 -1.86 5.53
CA LEU A 56 9.97 -1.10 5.76
C LEU A 56 11.19 -1.81 5.13
N ALA A 57 11.33 -3.12 5.33
CA ALA A 57 12.42 -3.91 4.75
C ALA A 57 12.37 -3.92 3.21
N PHE A 58 11.18 -3.93 2.60
CA PHE A 58 11.03 -3.81 1.15
C PHE A 58 11.46 -2.42 0.64
N PHE A 59 11.03 -1.34 1.30
CA PHE A 59 11.44 0.03 0.94
C PHE A 59 12.95 0.25 1.08
N GLN A 60 13.57 -0.38 2.07
CA GLN A 60 15.02 -0.30 2.30
C GLN A 60 15.83 -1.25 1.41
N ASN A 61 15.17 -2.07 0.58
CA ASN A 61 15.78 -3.14 -0.22
C ASN A 61 16.54 -4.19 0.63
N GLU A 62 16.20 -4.32 1.92
CA GLU A 62 16.77 -5.34 2.81
C GLU A 62 16.14 -6.72 2.56
N LYS A 63 14.93 -6.75 2.03
CA LYS A 63 14.21 -7.98 1.66
C LYS A 63 13.66 -7.85 0.23
N PRO A 64 13.73 -8.92 -0.59
CA PRO A 64 13.13 -8.88 -1.92
C PRO A 64 11.60 -8.75 -1.83
N LEU A 65 11.02 -8.03 -2.78
CA LEU A 65 9.57 -7.93 -2.90
C LEU A 65 8.98 -9.33 -3.22
N PRO A 66 8.03 -9.83 -2.42
CA PRO A 66 7.37 -11.11 -2.67
C PRO A 66 6.65 -11.17 -4.01
N SER A 67 6.60 -12.35 -4.63
CA SER A 67 5.98 -12.55 -5.95
C SER A 67 4.48 -12.31 -5.99
N HIS A 68 3.79 -12.34 -4.84
CA HIS A 68 2.35 -12.05 -4.76
C HIS A 68 2.06 -10.54 -4.72
N LEU A 69 3.06 -9.69 -4.51
CA LEU A 69 2.90 -8.24 -4.52
C LEU A 69 3.17 -7.68 -5.91
N ASN A 70 2.40 -6.66 -6.29
CA ASN A 70 2.58 -5.99 -7.57
C ASN A 70 3.79 -5.04 -7.52
N ALA A 71 4.89 -5.46 -8.14
CA ALA A 71 6.12 -4.66 -8.19
C ALA A 71 5.95 -3.29 -8.87
N ASN A 72 5.14 -3.22 -9.94
CA ASN A 72 4.90 -1.96 -10.65
C ASN A 72 4.16 -0.96 -9.75
N LEU A 73 3.18 -1.43 -8.99
CA LEU A 73 2.47 -0.57 -8.04
C LEU A 73 3.38 -0.21 -6.85
N PHE A 74 4.12 -1.16 -6.30
CA PHE A 74 5.04 -0.90 -5.19
C PHE A 74 6.08 0.18 -5.55
N HIS A 75 6.63 0.15 -6.76
CA HIS A 75 7.56 1.18 -7.24
C HIS A 75 6.90 2.54 -7.55
N LYS A 76 5.57 2.63 -7.62
CA LYS A 76 4.86 3.91 -7.75
C LYS A 76 4.66 4.61 -6.39
N ILE A 77 4.74 3.86 -5.29
CA ILE A 77 4.62 4.37 -3.91
C ILE A 77 5.93 5.05 -3.51
#